data_AF-A0A959F2Z8-F1
#
_entry.id   AF-A0A959F2Z8-F1
#
_cell.length_a   1.000
_cell.length_b   1.000
_cell.length_c   1.000
_cell.angle_alpha   90.00
_cell.angle_beta   90.00
_cell.angle_gamma   90.00
#
_symmetry.space_group_name_H-M   'P 1'
#
loop_
_entity.id
_entity.type
_entity.pdbx_description
1 polymer ?
#
loop_
_entity_poly.entity_id
_entity_poly.type
_entity_poly.pdbx_seq_one_letter_code
_entity_poly.pdbx_strand_id
1 'polypeptide(L)'
;MTLTATLGWFSFDLPRLSGPIVPCLTRCGWWAVLCALSIRLSGQVSVPASLRHFTADDGLPSSEVYDIIQDRQGYLWFSTDNGVSRYNGYVFENFGALQGLTEPVIFYLQEDREGRIWMQAMSGKLYFFEK
;
A
#
# COMPACT_ATOMS: atom_id res chain seq x y z
N MET A 1 -70.83 -36.94 -12.19
CA MET A 1 -71.07 -35.91 -13.22
C MET A 1 -69.96 -34.89 -13.10
N THR A 2 -69.01 -34.96 -14.02
CA THR A 2 -67.85 -34.07 -14.11
C THR A 2 -68.21 -32.83 -14.94
N LEU A 3 -67.91 -31.65 -14.42
CA LEU A 3 -67.54 -30.49 -15.22
C LEU A 3 -66.24 -29.94 -14.63
N THR A 4 -65.15 -30.18 -15.35
CA THR A 4 -63.84 -29.60 -15.14
C THR A 4 -63.77 -28.27 -15.88
N ALA A 5 -63.42 -27.20 -15.17
CA ALA A 5 -62.81 -26.01 -15.75
C ALA A 5 -61.49 -25.77 -14.99
N THR A 6 -60.38 -25.98 -15.69
CA THR A 6 -59.04 -25.61 -15.23
C THR A 6 -58.62 -24.32 -15.92
N LEU A 7 -58.18 -23.34 -15.13
CA LEU A 7 -56.95 -22.60 -15.40
C LEU A 7 -56.52 -21.89 -14.10
N GLY A 8 -55.27 -22.17 -13.69
CA GLY A 8 -54.45 -21.19 -12.99
C GLY A 8 -54.54 -21.10 -11.46
N TRP A 9 -54.26 -22.20 -10.75
CA TRP A 9 -53.38 -22.25 -9.58
C TRP A 9 -53.35 -21.02 -8.65
N PHE A 10 -54.24 -21.00 -7.65
CA PHE A 10 -53.99 -20.78 -6.20
C PHE A 10 -55.30 -20.31 -5.56
N SER A 11 -55.99 -21.21 -4.84
CA SER A 11 -56.99 -20.80 -3.83
C SER A 11 -56.24 -20.58 -2.51
N PHE A 12 -56.28 -19.36 -2.00
CA PHE A 12 -55.85 -19.05 -0.64
C PHE A 12 -57.09 -18.89 0.24
N ASP A 13 -57.20 -19.73 1.26
CA ASP A 13 -58.13 -19.50 2.37
C ASP A 13 -57.63 -18.29 3.18
N LEU A 14 -58.50 -17.28 3.34
CA LEU A 14 -58.24 -16.13 4.20
C LEU A 14 -58.61 -16.46 5.64
N PRO A 15 -57.68 -16.38 6.61
CA PRO A 15 -58.08 -16.36 8.01
C PRO A 15 -58.77 -15.02 8.33
N ARG A 16 -59.87 -15.09 9.10
CA ARG A 16 -60.55 -13.92 9.64
C ARG A 16 -59.56 -13.06 10.43
N LEU A 17 -59.37 -11.82 10.01
CA LEU A 17 -58.57 -10.83 10.70
C LEU A 17 -59.31 -10.36 11.96
N SER A 18 -58.75 -10.68 13.13
CA SER A 18 -59.00 -9.94 14.37
C SER A 18 -57.66 -9.63 15.03
N GLY A 19 -57.09 -8.47 14.70
CA GLY A 19 -55.86 -7.96 15.31
C GLY A 19 -55.49 -6.58 14.78
N PRO A 20 -54.95 -5.68 15.61
CA PRO A 20 -54.70 -4.29 15.23
C PRO A 20 -53.60 -4.19 14.18
N ILE A 21 -53.87 -3.36 13.19
CA ILE A 21 -53.00 -3.03 12.07
C ILE A 21 -51.84 -2.20 12.63
N VAL A 22 -50.64 -2.79 12.73
CA VAL A 22 -49.43 -2.04 13.11
C VAL A 22 -48.84 -1.44 11.82
N PRO A 23 -48.78 -0.10 11.66
CA PRO A 23 -48.21 0.49 10.46
C PRO A 23 -46.68 0.39 10.52
N CYS A 24 -46.12 -0.56 9.76
CA CYS A 24 -44.69 -0.83 9.62
C CYS A 24 -44.00 0.17 8.64
N LEU A 25 -44.18 1.48 8.82
CA LEU A 25 -43.79 2.49 7.81
C LEU A 25 -42.73 3.51 8.24
N THR A 26 -42.01 3.34 9.35
CA THR A 26 -40.98 4.33 9.75
C THR A 26 -39.58 3.77 9.96
N ARG A 27 -39.31 2.50 9.64
CA ARG A 27 -38.01 1.88 9.92
C ARG A 27 -36.94 2.07 8.82
N CYS A 28 -37.32 2.49 7.61
CA CYS A 28 -36.37 2.72 6.50
C CYS A 28 -35.99 4.20 6.31
N GLY A 29 -36.85 5.15 6.70
CA GLY A 29 -36.61 6.59 6.48
C GLY A 29 -35.46 7.15 7.33
N TRP A 30 -35.26 6.63 8.53
CA TRP A 30 -34.20 7.10 9.43
C TRP A 30 -32.80 6.65 8.98
N TRP A 31 -32.67 5.46 8.38
CA TRP A 31 -31.41 5.02 7.78
C TRP A 31 -31.03 5.83 6.53
N ALA A 32 -32.02 6.22 5.72
CA ALA A 32 -31.80 7.10 4.58
C ALA A 32 -31.36 8.52 5.01
N VAL A 33 -31.96 9.06 6.08
CA VAL A 33 -31.56 10.36 6.67
C VAL A 33 -30.17 10.28 7.29
N LEU A 34 -29.81 9.20 7.99
CA LEU A 34 -28.47 8.99 8.54
C LEU A 34 -27.41 8.80 7.45
N CYS A 35 -27.71 8.07 6.37
CA CYS A 35 -26.84 7.98 5.19
C CYS A 35 -26.66 9.36 4.54
N ALA A 36 -27.73 10.13 4.32
CA ALA A 36 -27.66 11.47 3.75
C ALA A 36 -26.88 12.47 4.65
N LEU A 37 -26.95 12.32 5.97
CA LEU A 37 -26.20 13.13 6.94
C LEU A 37 -24.70 12.78 6.94
N SER A 38 -24.35 11.50 6.78
CA SER A 38 -22.93 11.06 6.69
C SER A 38 -22.22 11.53 5.42
N ILE A 39 -22.96 11.74 4.31
CA ILE A 39 -22.37 12.14 3.02
C ILE A 39 -21.84 13.58 3.04
N ARG A 40 -22.26 14.44 3.99
CA ARG A 40 -21.78 15.83 4.07
C ARG A 40 -20.54 16.06 4.93
N LEU A 41 -19.94 15.01 5.50
CA LEU A 41 -18.76 15.12 6.36
C LEU A 41 -17.50 14.46 5.80
N SER A 42 -17.50 14.03 4.53
CA SER A 42 -16.24 13.70 3.83
C SER A 42 -15.55 14.99 3.37
N GLY A 43 -15.26 15.91 4.30
CA GLY A 43 -14.26 16.93 4.05
C GLY A 43 -12.93 16.19 3.81
N GLN A 44 -12.42 16.25 2.58
CA GLN A 44 -11.11 15.68 2.28
C GLN A 44 -10.08 16.47 3.12
N VAL A 45 -9.57 15.83 4.16
CA VAL A 45 -8.40 16.32 4.89
C VAL A 45 -7.23 16.15 3.94
N SER A 46 -6.83 17.23 3.25
CA SER A 46 -5.58 17.27 2.51
C SER A 46 -4.45 17.23 3.54
N VAL A 47 -3.88 16.06 3.78
CA VAL A 47 -2.65 15.96 4.57
C VAL A 47 -1.57 16.68 3.76
N PRO A 48 -1.00 17.80 4.26
CA PRO A 48 0.05 18.49 3.53
C PRO A 48 1.22 17.52 3.34
N ALA A 49 1.78 17.49 2.14
CA ALA A 49 2.96 16.67 1.87
C ALA A 49 4.11 17.15 2.78
N SER A 50 4.54 16.30 3.71
CA SER A 50 5.70 16.56 4.55
C SER A 50 6.96 16.03 3.86
N LEU A 51 7.93 16.89 3.60
CA LEU A 51 9.25 16.49 3.12
C LEU A 51 10.11 16.05 4.30
N ARG A 52 10.67 14.83 4.22
CA ARG A 52 11.68 14.35 5.15
C ARG A 52 13.04 14.45 4.48
N HIS A 53 14.00 15.05 5.18
CA HIS A 53 15.38 15.13 4.76
C HIS A 53 16.20 14.12 5.57
N PHE A 54 17.14 13.44 4.92
CA PHE A 54 18.05 12.50 5.57
C PHE A 54 19.48 13.01 5.37
N THR A 55 20.27 13.02 6.43
CA THR A 55 21.68 13.44 6.41
C THR A 55 22.59 12.35 6.96
N ALA A 56 23.89 12.66 7.06
CA ALA A 56 24.84 11.81 7.75
C ALA A 56 24.47 11.57 9.23
N ASP A 57 23.78 12.53 9.87
CA ASP A 57 23.33 12.39 11.26
C ASP A 57 22.22 11.32 11.41
N ASP A 58 21.48 11.04 10.34
CA ASP A 58 20.47 9.97 10.30
C ASP A 58 21.08 8.59 9.98
N GLY A 59 22.36 8.53 9.64
CA GLY A 59 23.10 7.30 9.34
C GLY A 59 23.46 7.09 7.87
N LEU A 60 23.12 8.00 6.95
CA LEU A 60 23.56 7.93 5.56
C LEU A 60 25.09 8.14 5.48
N PRO A 61 25.85 7.37 4.69
CA PRO A 61 27.32 7.44 4.73
C PRO A 61 27.89 8.72 4.08
N SER A 62 27.10 9.39 3.23
CA SER A 62 27.41 10.69 2.64
C SER A 62 26.14 11.37 2.13
N SER A 63 26.14 12.70 2.06
CA SER A 63 25.05 13.49 1.47
C SER A 63 25.01 13.43 -0.06
N GLU A 64 26.10 13.05 -0.71
CA GLU A 64 26.18 12.92 -2.16
C GLU A 64 25.64 11.56 -2.58
N VAL A 65 24.38 11.53 -3.03
CA VAL A 65 23.70 10.32 -3.51
C VAL A 65 23.66 10.33 -5.04
N TYR A 66 24.12 9.25 -5.67
CA TYR A 66 24.21 9.14 -7.14
C TYR A 66 23.06 8.34 -7.75
N ASP A 67 22.63 7.26 -7.09
CA ASP A 67 21.57 6.38 -7.60
C ASP A 67 20.77 5.75 -6.45
N ILE A 68 19.51 5.44 -6.75
CA ILE A 68 18.54 4.92 -5.78
C ILE A 68 17.72 3.82 -6.44
N ILE A 69 17.72 2.63 -5.83
CA ILE A 69 16.85 1.53 -6.25
C ILE A 69 16.07 0.98 -5.06
N GLN A 70 14.91 0.40 -5.34
CA GLN A 70 14.21 -0.46 -4.37
C GLN A 70 14.40 -1.91 -4.78
N ASP A 71 14.81 -2.75 -3.83
CA ASP A 71 14.92 -4.18 -4.08
C ASP A 71 13.58 -4.93 -3.96
N ARG A 72 13.53 -6.18 -4.41
CA ARG A 72 12.32 -7.02 -4.32
C ARG A 72 11.81 -7.28 -2.91
N GLN A 73 12.63 -7.10 -1.88
CA GLN A 73 12.25 -7.24 -0.47
C GLN A 73 11.72 -5.92 0.11
N GLY A 74 11.81 -4.83 -0.66
CA GLY A 74 11.30 -3.51 -0.30
C GLY A 74 12.34 -2.59 0.35
N TYR A 75 13.60 -3.02 0.50
CA TYR A 75 14.66 -2.15 0.99
C TYR A 75 15.04 -1.12 -0.06
N LEU A 76 15.31 0.10 0.37
CA LEU A 76 15.87 1.14 -0.49
C LEU A 76 17.39 1.06 -0.41
N TRP A 77 18.04 1.15 -1.56
CA TRP A 77 19.49 1.17 -1.69
C TRP A 77 19.91 2.51 -2.27
N PHE A 78 20.95 3.10 -1.69
CA PHE A 78 21.50 4.39 -2.07
C PHE A 78 22.99 4.24 -2.36
N SER A 79 23.44 4.63 -3.55
CA SER A 79 24.86 4.73 -3.86
C SER A 79 25.35 6.14 -3.56
N THR A 80 26.56 6.24 -3.00
CA THR A 80 27.13 7.51 -2.56
C THR A 80 28.60 7.62 -2.98
N ASP A 81 29.21 8.78 -2.71
CA ASP A 81 30.66 8.96 -2.85
C ASP A 81 31.49 8.26 -1.75
N ASN A 82 30.82 7.69 -0.74
CA ASN A 82 31.43 7.01 0.40
C ASN A 82 30.78 5.64 0.69
N GLY A 83 30.47 4.90 -0.37
CA GLY A 83 29.97 3.53 -0.34
C GLY A 83 28.49 3.44 -0.71
N VAL A 84 27.85 2.38 -0.22
CA VAL A 84 26.43 2.09 -0.49
C VAL A 84 25.70 1.94 0.83
N SER A 85 24.45 2.39 0.89
CA SER A 85 23.60 2.25 2.08
C SER A 85 22.29 1.55 1.76
N ARG A 86 21.88 0.62 2.63
CA ARG A 86 20.58 -0.06 2.61
C ARG A 86 19.69 0.50 3.70
N TYR A 87 18.46 0.85 3.37
CA TYR A 87 17.48 1.42 4.29
C TYR A 87 16.21 0.58 4.36
N ASN A 88 15.78 0.28 5.58
CA ASN A 88 14.60 -0.56 5.84
C ASN A 88 13.34 0.25 6.19
N GLY A 89 13.38 1.58 6.08
CA GLY A 89 12.30 2.47 6.54
C GLY A 89 12.56 3.11 7.91
N TYR A 90 13.56 2.62 8.64
CA TYR A 90 13.90 3.09 9.99
C TYR A 90 15.41 3.33 10.19
N VAL A 91 16.25 2.45 9.64
CA VAL A 91 17.70 2.42 9.89
C VAL A 91 18.46 2.25 8.58
N PHE A 92 19.58 2.96 8.45
CA PHE A 92 20.56 2.79 7.38
C PHE A 92 21.64 1.79 7.80
N GLU A 93 21.98 0.90 6.88
CA GLU A 93 23.08 -0.05 6.99
C GLU A 93 24.09 0.23 5.87
N ASN A 94 25.34 0.51 6.25
CA ASN A 94 26.33 1.04 5.34
C ASN A 94 27.37 -0.01 4.95
N PHE A 95 27.68 -0.08 3.66
CA PHE A 95 28.65 -0.97 3.05
C PHE A 95 29.77 -0.15 2.42
N GLY A 96 30.99 -0.31 2.95
CA GLY A 96 32.18 0.39 2.49
C GLY A 96 33.41 -0.52 2.51
N ALA A 97 34.59 0.08 2.72
CA ALA A 97 35.87 -0.63 2.67
C ALA A 97 35.95 -1.83 3.63
N LEU A 98 35.32 -1.74 4.81
CA LEU A 98 35.26 -2.83 5.78
C LEU A 98 34.48 -4.06 5.28
N GLN A 99 33.57 -3.87 4.33
CA GLN A 99 32.77 -4.91 3.70
C GLN A 99 33.36 -5.36 2.36
N GLY A 100 34.59 -4.95 2.04
CA GLY A 100 35.30 -5.34 0.81
C GLY A 100 35.05 -4.41 -0.39
N LEU A 101 34.29 -3.33 -0.21
CA LEU A 101 34.10 -2.31 -1.24
C LEU A 101 35.37 -1.46 -1.35
N THR A 102 36.28 -1.87 -2.24
CA THR A 102 37.60 -1.23 -2.39
C THR A 102 37.54 0.15 -3.03
N GLU A 103 36.44 0.50 -3.69
CA GLU A 103 36.19 1.81 -4.27
C GLU A 103 35.06 2.49 -3.50
N PRO A 104 35.28 3.67 -2.90
CA PRO A 104 34.24 4.33 -2.11
C PRO A 104 33.14 4.94 -2.99
N VAL A 105 33.48 5.42 -4.20
CA VAL A 105 32.52 6.12 -5.05
C VAL A 105 31.77 5.13 -5.94
N ILE A 106 30.47 4.93 -5.66
CA ILE A 106 29.59 4.04 -6.42
C ILE A 106 28.54 4.87 -7.15
N PHE A 107 28.43 4.66 -8.47
CA PHE A 107 27.55 5.46 -9.31
C PHE A 107 26.23 4.78 -9.65
N TYR A 108 26.23 3.47 -9.88
CA TYR A 108 25.05 2.77 -10.38
C TYR A 108 24.72 1.55 -9.55
N LEU A 109 23.43 1.35 -9.31
CA LEU A 109 22.87 0.19 -8.62
C LEU A 109 21.90 -0.54 -9.54
N GLN A 110 21.93 -1.86 -9.54
CA GLN A 110 20.97 -2.67 -10.28
C GLN A 110 20.71 -4.00 -9.59
N GLU A 111 19.44 -4.30 -9.30
CA GLU A 111 19.06 -5.66 -8.89
C GLU A 111 18.90 -6.56 -10.12
N ASP A 112 19.51 -7.75 -10.08
CA ASP A 112 19.35 -8.76 -11.13
C ASP A 112 18.15 -9.70 -10.88
N ARG A 113 17.99 -10.76 -11.68
CA ARG A 113 16.89 -11.72 -11.52
C ARG A 113 17.04 -12.67 -10.33
N GLU A 114 18.25 -12.88 -9.87
CA GLU A 114 18.56 -13.71 -8.69
C GLU A 114 18.42 -12.90 -7.39
N GLY A 115 18.28 -11.58 -7.49
CA GLY A 115 18.12 -10.68 -6.36
C GLY A 115 19.44 -10.14 -5.82
N ARG A 116 20.55 -10.33 -6.55
CA ARG A 116 21.83 -9.71 -6.22
C ARG A 116 21.78 -8.23 -6.58
N ILE A 117 22.41 -7.40 -5.74
CA ILE A 117 22.54 -5.97 -6.00
C ILE A 117 23.90 -5.73 -6.64
N TRP A 118 23.90 -5.42 -7.92
CA TRP A 118 25.09 -5.02 -8.67
C TRP A 118 25.39 -3.55 -8.43
N MET A 119 26.66 -3.24 -8.23
CA MET A 119 27.18 -1.92 -7.92
C MET A 119 28.33 -1.61 -8.86
N GLN A 120 28.27 -0.45 -9.54
CA GLN A 120 29.35 0.00 -10.42
C GLN A 120 30.07 1.20 -9.82
N ALA A 121 31.38 1.06 -9.62
CA ALA A 121 32.26 2.15 -9.23
C ALA A 121 32.61 3.04 -10.44
N MET A 122 33.03 4.28 -10.17
CA MET A 122 33.50 5.22 -11.21
C MET A 122 34.64 4.65 -12.05
N SER A 123 35.51 3.87 -11.42
CA SER A 123 36.67 3.22 -12.05
C SER A 123 36.28 2.08 -13.01
N GLY A 124 35.00 1.74 -13.10
CA GLY A 124 34.48 0.64 -13.91
C GLY A 124 34.51 -0.72 -13.21
N LYS A 125 35.03 -0.79 -11.98
CA LYS A 125 34.93 -2.02 -11.16
C LYS A 125 33.46 -2.32 -10.83
N LEU A 126 33.13 -3.61 -10.89
CA LEU A 126 31.81 -4.12 -10.56
C LEU A 126 31.90 -4.93 -9.27
N TYR A 127 30.93 -4.70 -8.40
CA TYR A 127 30.70 -5.45 -7.18
C TYR A 127 29.29 -6.01 -7.22
N PHE A 128 29.03 -7.08 -6.49
CA PHE A 128 27.67 -7.50 -6.20
C PHE A 128 27.53 -7.84 -4.72
N PHE A 129 26.35 -7.55 -4.18
CA PHE A 129 25.93 -7.96 -2.85
C PHE A 129 24.90 -9.08 -2.97
N GLU A 130 25.15 -10.17 -2.24
CA GLU A 130 24.23 -11.30 -2.09
C GLU A 130 23.53 -11.19 -0.74
N LYS A 131 22.20 -11.41 -0.74
CA LYS A 131 21.30 -11.14 0.39
C LYS A 131 21.31 -12.26 1.43
#